data_AF-A0A812FYL1-F1
#
_entry.id   AF-A0A812FYL1-F1
#
_cell.length_a   1.000
_cell.length_b   1.000
_cell.length_c   1.000
_cell.angle_alpha   90.00
_cell.angle_beta   90.00
_cell.angle_gamma   90.00
#
_symmetry.space_group_name_H-M   'P 1'
#
loop_
_entity.id
_entity.type
_entity.pdbx_description
1 polymer ?
#
loop_
_entity_poly.entity_id
_entity_poly.type
_entity_poly.pdbx_seq_one_letter_code
_entity_poly.pdbx_strand_id
1 'polypeptide(L)'
;MYNREHKYVYWREERKKGKWSYIMKSFLMMCCALLVGKVIGLFVFGELHSLKDITDQFPADIFIMMLVGFPVSVIGWYHEESKFFRALKRRDKKFKARLEARKKRNKPT
;
A
#
# COMPACT_ATOMS: atom_id res chain seq x y z
N MET A 1 21.14 -8.57 9.26
CA MET A 1 19.95 -8.21 10.07
C MET A 1 19.31 -6.95 9.46
N TYR A 2 18.74 -7.08 8.25
CA TYR A 2 18.41 -5.93 7.40
C TYR A 2 17.03 -5.34 7.72
N ASN A 3 17.04 -4.06 8.11
CA ASN A 3 16.13 -3.01 7.66
C ASN A 3 14.62 -3.05 8.02
N ARG A 4 14.18 -3.79 9.05
CA ARG A 4 12.79 -3.63 9.55
C ARG A 4 12.58 -2.30 10.25
N GLU A 5 13.60 -1.78 10.97
CA GLU A 5 13.50 -0.51 11.69
C GLU A 5 13.31 0.69 10.76
N HIS A 6 14.08 0.79 9.67
CA HIS A 6 13.87 1.84 8.68
C HIS A 6 12.52 1.74 7.99
N LYS A 7 12.02 0.51 7.72
CA LYS A 7 10.65 0.33 7.21
C LYS A 7 9.59 0.93 8.13
N TYR A 8 9.79 0.86 9.46
CA TYR A 8 8.89 1.49 10.42
C TYR A 8 9.00 3.01 10.45
N VAL A 9 10.21 3.55 10.35
CA VAL A 9 10.45 5.00 10.32
C VAL A 9 9.85 5.60 9.04
N TYR A 10 10.14 4.97 7.90
CA TYR A 10 9.60 5.34 6.59
C TYR A 10 8.07 5.31 6.58
N TRP A 11 7.45 4.21 7.04
CA TRP A 11 5.98 4.12 7.11
C TRP A 11 5.35 5.11 8.09
N ARG A 12 6.07 5.48 9.17
CA ARG A 12 5.61 6.51 10.12
C ARG A 12 5.61 7.89 9.46
N GLU A 13 6.64 8.20 8.66
CA GLU A 13 6.70 9.44 7.88
C GLU A 13 5.64 9.44 6.77
N GLU A 14 5.37 8.31 6.14
CA GLU A 14 4.34 8.18 5.11
C GLU A 14 2.92 8.31 5.69
N ARG A 15 2.66 7.81 6.91
CA ARG A 15 1.42 8.13 7.64
C ARG A 15 1.23 9.63 7.90
N LYS A 16 2.31 10.40 8.08
CA LYS A 16 2.20 11.87 8.22
C LYS A 16 1.80 12.56 6.91
N LYS A 17 2.13 11.98 5.76
CA LYS A 17 1.67 12.45 4.44
C LYS A 17 0.18 12.15 4.16
N GLY A 18 -0.40 11.25 4.95
CA GLY A 18 -1.84 10.99 4.98
C GLY A 18 -2.29 9.84 4.07
N LYS A 19 -3.38 9.20 4.48
CA LYS A 19 -4.01 8.03 3.82
C LYS A 19 -4.30 8.27 2.33
N TRP A 20 -4.76 9.47 1.98
CA TRP A 20 -5.08 9.84 0.60
C TRP A 20 -3.86 9.88 -0.32
N SER A 21 -2.71 10.34 0.16
CA SER A 21 -1.49 10.42 -0.66
C SER A 21 -1.02 9.02 -1.09
N TYR A 22 -1.07 8.05 -0.18
CA TYR A 22 -0.75 6.66 -0.52
C TYR A 22 -1.77 6.04 -1.46
N ILE A 23 -3.07 6.19 -1.17
CA ILE A 23 -4.13 5.63 -2.01
C ILE A 23 -4.00 6.17 -3.44
N MET A 24 -3.79 7.48 -3.61
CA MET A 24 -3.61 8.08 -4.93
C MET A 24 -2.34 7.58 -5.64
N LYS A 25 -1.22 7.42 -4.92
CA LYS A 25 0.03 6.90 -5.50
C LYS A 25 -0.12 5.45 -5.96
N SER A 26 -0.71 4.59 -5.13
CA SER A 26 -0.96 3.19 -5.45
C SER A 26 -1.97 3.03 -6.57
N PHE A 27 -3.02 3.86 -6.57
CA PHE A 27 -4.02 3.92 -7.63
C PHE A 27 -3.39 4.32 -8.97
N LEU A 28 -2.58 5.39 -8.98
CA LEU A 28 -1.82 5.83 -10.16
C LEU A 28 -0.89 4.74 -10.69
N MET A 29 -0.16 4.03 -9.81
CA MET A 29 0.68 2.92 -10.24
C MET A 29 -0.11 1.80 -10.90
N MET A 30 -1.28 1.44 -10.35
CA MET A 30 -2.16 0.45 -10.98
C MET A 30 -2.70 0.92 -12.32
N CYS A 31 -3.14 2.18 -12.43
CA CYS A 31 -3.56 2.75 -13.71
C CYS A 31 -2.44 2.69 -14.75
N CYS A 32 -1.20 3.07 -14.39
CA CYS A 32 -0.06 2.96 -15.28
C CYS A 32 0.21 1.51 -15.71
N ALA A 33 0.17 0.55 -14.78
CA ALA A 33 0.39 -0.86 -15.09
C ALA A 33 -0.66 -1.41 -16.06
N LEU A 34 -1.93 -1.02 -15.89
CA LEU A 34 -3.02 -1.43 -16.77
C LEU A 34 -2.92 -0.79 -18.16
N LEU A 35 -2.56 0.50 -18.24
CA LEU A 35 -2.32 1.16 -19.53
C LEU A 35 -1.18 0.48 -20.29
N VAL A 36 -0.08 0.15 -19.61
CA VAL A 36 1.03 -0.61 -20.21
C VAL A 36 0.56 -1.99 -20.67
N GLY A 37 -0.22 -2.70 -19.86
CA GLY A 37 -0.81 -3.99 -20.22
C GLY A 37 -1.69 -3.90 -21.47
N LYS A 38 -2.49 -2.84 -21.60
CA LYS A 38 -3.33 -2.59 -22.78
C LYS A 38 -2.46 -2.31 -24.02
N VAL A 39 -1.40 -1.50 -23.91
CA VAL A 39 -0.45 -1.26 -25.02
C VAL A 39 0.22 -2.55 -25.47
N ILE A 40 0.70 -3.37 -24.53
CA ILE A 40 1.31 -4.67 -24.85
C ILE A 40 0.29 -5.61 -25.49
N GLY A 41 -0.93 -5.68 -24.96
CA GLY A 41 -2.00 -6.49 -25.53
C GLY A 41 -2.35 -6.10 -26.96
N LEU A 42 -2.43 -4.79 -27.24
CA LEU A 42 -2.64 -4.25 -28.59
C LEU A 42 -1.46 -4.58 -29.53
N PHE A 43 -0.23 -4.58 -29.01
CA PHE A 43 0.96 -4.93 -29.78
C PHE A 43 1.02 -6.42 -30.14
N VAL A 44 0.55 -7.31 -29.25
CA VAL A 44 0.62 -8.78 -29.42
C VAL A 44 -0.56 -9.34 -30.21
N PHE A 45 -1.76 -8.83 -30.00
CA PHE A 45 -3.02 -9.35 -30.58
C PHE A 45 -3.59 -8.46 -31.69
N GLY A 46 -2.79 -7.55 -32.25
CA GLY A 46 -3.24 -6.41 -33.05
C GLY A 46 -4.04 -6.72 -34.33
N GLU A 47 -5.32 -7.03 -34.20
CA GLU A 47 -6.39 -6.60 -35.10
C GLU A 47 -7.03 -5.34 -34.50
N LEU A 48 -6.35 -4.19 -34.59
CA LEU A 48 -6.99 -2.90 -34.27
C LEU A 48 -7.83 -2.47 -35.46
N HIS A 49 -9.15 -2.61 -35.34
CA HIS A 49 -10.06 -2.20 -36.42
C HIS A 49 -10.22 -0.66 -36.53
N SER A 50 -9.90 0.14 -35.49
CA SER A 50 -9.73 1.60 -35.60
C SER A 50 -9.21 2.24 -34.30
N LEU A 51 -8.55 3.41 -34.38
CA LEU A 51 -8.28 4.27 -33.22
C LEU A 51 -9.57 4.71 -32.49
N LYS A 52 -10.70 4.67 -33.18
CA LYS A 52 -12.02 5.02 -32.67
C LYS A 52 -12.53 4.06 -31.58
N ASP A 53 -12.21 2.77 -31.70
CA ASP A 53 -12.62 1.76 -30.73
C ASP A 53 -11.89 1.93 -29.39
N ILE A 54 -10.65 2.44 -29.43
CA ILE A 54 -9.88 2.76 -28.22
C ILE A 54 -10.54 3.91 -27.46
N THR A 55 -10.99 4.96 -28.17
CA THR A 55 -11.64 6.12 -27.55
C THR A 55 -13.02 5.80 -26.99
N ASP A 56 -13.79 4.90 -27.63
CA ASP A 56 -15.10 4.48 -27.13
C ASP A 56 -15.01 3.55 -25.90
N GLN A 57 -13.96 2.72 -25.82
CA GLN A 57 -13.73 1.86 -24.65
C GLN A 57 -13.11 2.60 -23.46
N PHE A 58 -12.46 3.74 -23.69
CA PHE A 58 -11.73 4.48 -22.67
C PHE A 58 -12.55 4.83 -21.41
N PRO A 59 -13.81 5.31 -21.52
CA PRO A 59 -14.64 5.62 -20.36
C PRO A 59 -14.97 4.37 -19.53
N ALA A 60 -15.24 3.25 -20.20
CA ALA A 60 -15.54 1.97 -19.55
C ALA A 60 -14.30 1.44 -18.82
N ASP A 61 -13.13 1.52 -19.44
CA ASP A 61 -11.86 1.14 -18.80
C ASP A 61 -11.58 1.99 -17.57
N ILE A 62 -11.75 3.31 -17.65
CA ILE A 62 -11.59 4.21 -16.50
C ILE A 62 -12.56 3.84 -15.38
N PHE A 63 -13.81 3.52 -15.72
CA PHE A 63 -14.82 3.12 -14.75
C PHE A 63 -14.42 1.83 -14.04
N ILE A 64 -13.98 0.81 -14.78
CA ILE A 64 -13.50 -0.46 -14.21
C ILE A 64 -12.24 -0.23 -13.36
N MET A 65 -11.32 0.61 -13.81
CA MET A 65 -10.13 0.99 -13.05
C MET A 65 -10.49 1.67 -11.74
N MET A 66 -11.46 2.58 -11.71
CA MET A 66 -11.96 3.17 -10.48
C MET A 66 -12.64 2.13 -9.58
N LEU A 67 -13.49 1.27 -10.15
CA LEU A 67 -14.27 0.30 -9.40
C LEU A 67 -13.40 -0.76 -8.72
N VAL A 68 -12.31 -1.19 -9.36
CA VAL A 68 -11.41 -2.24 -8.82
C VAL A 68 -10.13 -1.65 -8.23
N GLY A 69 -9.49 -0.71 -8.92
CA GLY A 69 -8.22 -0.14 -8.52
C GLY A 69 -8.32 0.70 -7.25
N PHE A 70 -9.41 1.43 -7.05
CA PHE A 70 -9.59 2.24 -5.84
C PHE A 70 -9.80 1.37 -4.59
N PRO A 71 -10.72 0.39 -4.55
CA PRO A 71 -10.86 -0.50 -3.40
C PRO A 71 -9.60 -1.29 -3.07
N VAL A 72 -8.89 -1.80 -4.08
CA VAL A 72 -7.62 -2.52 -3.87
C VAL A 72 -6.58 -1.60 -3.23
N SER A 73 -6.48 -0.34 -3.68
CA SER A 73 -5.56 0.65 -3.09
C SER A 73 -5.92 0.97 -1.63
N VAL A 74 -7.21 1.08 -1.32
CA VAL A 74 -7.70 1.28 0.06
C VAL A 74 -7.38 0.08 0.94
N ILE A 75 -7.65 -1.15 0.47
CA ILE A 75 -7.34 -2.38 1.21
C ILE A 75 -5.83 -2.53 1.44
N GLY A 76 -5.02 -2.22 0.42
CA GLY A 76 -3.56 -2.22 0.52
C GLY A 76 -3.06 -1.34 1.67
N TRP A 77 -3.59 -0.12 1.78
CA TRP A 77 -3.29 0.78 2.90
C TRP A 77 -3.67 0.17 4.26
N TYR A 78 -4.90 -0.33 4.41
CA TYR A 78 -5.36 -0.93 5.67
C TYR A 78 -4.51 -2.16 6.06
N HIS A 79 -4.08 -2.94 5.08
CA HIS A 79 -3.24 -4.10 5.33
C HIS A 79 -1.84 -3.71 5.84
N GLU A 80 -1.22 -2.68 5.25
CA GLU A 80 0.07 -2.16 5.73
C GLU A 80 -0.06 -1.48 7.10
N GLU A 81 -1.14 -0.74 7.33
CA GLU A 81 -1.43 -0.12 8.61
C GLU A 81 -1.64 -1.16 9.73
N SER A 82 -2.34 -2.27 9.43
CA SER A 82 -2.52 -3.39 10.36
C SER A 82 -1.20 -4.10 10.69
N LYS A 83 -0.33 -4.31 9.69
CA LYS A 83 1.02 -4.85 9.91
C LYS A 83 1.85 -3.94 10.82
N PHE A 84 1.75 -2.63 10.62
CA PHE A 84 2.43 -1.64 11.46
C PHE A 84 1.91 -1.68 12.91
N PHE A 85 0.60 -1.73 13.11
CA PHE A 85 0.00 -1.79 14.45
C PHE A 85 0.38 -3.07 15.20
N ARG A 86 0.36 -4.22 14.51
CA ARG A 86 0.82 -5.50 15.08
C ARG A 86 2.27 -5.44 15.53
N ALA A 87 3.13 -4.78 14.77
CA ALA A 87 4.53 -4.62 15.12
C ALA A 87 4.75 -3.65 16.31
N LEU A 88 4.01 -2.55 16.35
CA LEU A 88 3.99 -1.61 17.48
C LEU A 88 3.59 -2.31 18.77
N LYS A 89 2.50 -3.11 18.73
CA LYS A 89 2.02 -3.86 19.90
C LYS A 89 3.07 -4.84 20.44
N ARG A 90 3.87 -5.45 19.55
CA ARG A 90 4.99 -6.33 19.96
C ARG A 90 6.14 -5.55 20.62
N ARG A 91 6.46 -4.34 20.11
CA ARG A 91 7.47 -3.45 20.72
C ARG A 91 7.03 -2.98 22.10
N ASP A 92 5.79 -2.51 22.22
CA ASP A 92 5.24 -2.03 23.49
C ASP A 92 5.24 -3.14 24.55
N LYS A 93 4.81 -4.35 24.19
CA LYS A 93 4.86 -5.51 25.10
C LYS A 93 6.29 -5.81 25.57
N LYS A 94 7.28 -5.78 24.67
CA LYS A 94 8.70 -5.98 25.03
C LYS A 94 9.22 -4.86 25.92
N PHE A 95 8.81 -3.63 25.69
CA PHE A 95 9.23 -2.47 26.49
C PHE A 95 8.64 -2.53 27.91
N LYS A 96 7.35 -2.81 28.04
CA LYS A 96 6.69 -3.03 29.34
C LYS A 96 7.33 -4.15 30.14
N ALA A 97 7.59 -5.31 29.52
CA ALA A 97 8.26 -6.42 30.18
C ALA A 97 9.67 -6.05 30.70
N ARG A 98 10.42 -5.23 29.96
CA ARG A 98 11.74 -4.72 30.41
C ARG A 98 11.62 -3.75 31.59
N LEU A 99 10.60 -2.89 31.59
CA LEU A 99 10.32 -1.97 32.69
C LEU A 99 9.94 -2.74 33.96
N GLU A 100 9.06 -3.73 33.85
CA GLU A 100 8.66 -4.59 34.97
C GLU A 100 9.85 -5.38 35.54
N ALA A 101 10.70 -5.94 34.68
CA ALA A 101 11.93 -6.63 35.10
C ALA A 101 12.89 -5.70 35.87
N ARG A 102 13.05 -4.45 35.41
CA ARG A 102 13.86 -3.43 36.12
C ARG A 102 13.25 -3.07 37.48
N LYS A 103 11.92 -2.89 37.53
CA LYS A 103 11.21 -2.57 38.77
C LYS A 103 11.32 -3.70 39.80
N LYS A 104 11.28 -4.96 39.35
CA LYS A 104 11.46 -6.13 40.21
C LYS A 104 12.90 -6.23 40.76
N ARG A 105 13.91 -5.89 39.94
CA ARG A 105 15.32 -5.86 40.36
C ARG A 105 15.63 -4.76 41.38
N ASN A 106 15.00 -3.59 41.26
CA ASN A 106 15.22 -2.45 42.16
C ASN A 106 14.32 -2.48 43.41
N LYS A 107 13.54 -3.53 43.64
CA LYS A 107 12.73 -3.66 44.85
C LYS A 107 13.62 -4.24 45.96
N PRO A 108 13.91 -3.49 47.04
CA PRO A 108 14.65 -4.03 48.17
C PRO A 108 13.79 -5.12 48.83
N THR A 109 14.40 -6.27 49.08
CA THR A 109 13.87 -7.34 49.94
C THR A 109 13.74 -6.86 51.37
#